data_AF-A0A3P8D716-F1
#
_entry.id   AF-A0A3P8D716-F1
#
_cell.length_a   1.000
_cell.length_b   1.000
_cell.length_c   1.000
_cell.angle_alpha   90.00
_cell.angle_beta   90.00
_cell.angle_gamma   90.00
#
_symmetry.space_group_name_H-M   'P 1'
#
loop_
_entity.id
_entity.type
_entity.pdbx_description
1 polymer ?
#
loop_
_entity_poly.entity_id
_entity_poly.type
_entity_poly.pdbx_seq_one_letter_code
_entity_poly.pdbx_strand_id
1 'polypeptide(L)'
;MTLAQLKMKVIIHLGLLSESNLRIGEKSRSGGPLGELLQWSDLIACVFLLGHNLYISTEKASLIRHVDQFPVNSPCPSRRRQVDLVITDIIGLRSFKARKDFLLRNRCRIRLVDSFGTQTEFNYRSYFNAHKAALSAKGRQAFDNLILLDSLTNPWGGHGLQLLQHWTFFPHSPDNGFLGFAIHASNVKPLFERNSLGRPVSLVYGKEKYMWNGSEAVVELLKNLTEVHATVSDLNDTDHPMFSGVVNHGFLSAAEVAALLKSVNIFVGLGFPFEGPAPLEALASGAVFINPRFEPSKSRRNTPFLRDKPTLREFTSQSPYLERIGPPHVYTVDFNDISALESVIRKAVEEKPVPFIPEEFSPHGMLIRVNMLLYRDLCSSVSVWPPPNKLVPVISSPDESCEKSCESTGLVCEPSFFPLVNMAAVMSSVAGCSPAEVGNSTEPYAPFNCSHQASSLMFSCATRPPPGSGVVRLCPCRDYMPEQISFCKTCVS
;
A
#
# COMPACT_ATOMS: atom_id res chain seq x y z
N MET A 1 34.92 9.99 2.48
CA MET A 1 34.68 10.44 1.09
C MET A 1 33.19 10.68 0.94
N THR A 2 32.78 11.94 0.86
CA THR A 2 31.41 12.32 0.49
C THR A 2 31.21 11.97 -0.99
N LEU A 3 30.51 10.87 -1.27
CA LEU A 3 29.97 10.63 -2.61
C LEU A 3 29.08 11.83 -2.94
N ALA A 4 29.50 12.66 -3.89
CA ALA A 4 28.69 13.76 -4.37
C ALA A 4 27.41 13.17 -4.96
N GLN A 5 26.32 13.28 -4.21
CA GLN A 5 25.02 12.77 -4.63
C GLN A 5 24.57 13.55 -5.88
N LEU A 6 24.40 12.84 -7.00
CA LEU A 6 23.95 13.45 -8.25
C LEU A 6 22.54 14.01 -8.06
N LYS A 7 22.38 15.32 -8.27
CA LYS A 7 21.06 15.98 -8.22
C LYS A 7 20.20 15.55 -9.41
N MET A 8 19.18 14.74 -9.14
CA MET A 8 18.24 14.27 -10.16
C MET A 8 17.25 15.35 -10.60
N LYS A 9 16.79 15.26 -11.85
CA LYS A 9 15.66 16.02 -12.41
C LYS A 9 14.42 15.14 -12.37
N VAL A 10 13.50 15.45 -11.46
CA VAL A 10 12.34 14.63 -11.14
C VAL A 10 11.07 15.37 -11.55
N ILE A 11 10.35 14.84 -12.53
CA ILE A 11 8.99 15.30 -12.85
C ILE A 11 8.03 14.64 -11.87
N ILE A 12 7.19 15.44 -11.21
CA ILE A 12 6.17 14.96 -10.30
C ILE A 12 4.81 15.47 -10.78
N HIS A 13 3.92 14.56 -11.15
CA HIS A 13 2.58 14.90 -11.61
C HIS A 13 1.50 14.26 -10.75
N LEU A 14 0.68 15.08 -10.09
CA LEU A 14 -0.39 14.63 -9.22
C LEU A 14 -1.68 14.58 -10.05
N GLY A 15 -1.88 13.47 -10.75
CA GLY A 15 -3.03 13.26 -11.64
C GLY A 15 -4.36 13.27 -10.90
N LEU A 16 -4.40 12.79 -9.66
CA LEU A 16 -5.58 12.81 -8.80
C LEU A 16 -6.12 14.23 -8.54
N LEU A 17 -5.26 15.26 -8.58
CA LEU A 17 -5.64 16.67 -8.45
C LEU A 17 -6.06 17.30 -9.79
N SER A 18 -5.72 16.64 -10.90
CA SER A 18 -6.10 17.08 -12.26
C SER A 18 -7.49 16.60 -12.69
N GLU A 19 -8.02 15.55 -12.04
CA GLU A 19 -9.29 14.91 -12.40
C GLU A 19 -10.47 15.62 -11.72
N SER A 20 -11.17 16.44 -12.51
CA SER A 20 -12.29 17.27 -12.05
C SER A 20 -13.44 16.49 -11.41
N ASN A 21 -13.61 15.21 -11.77
CA ASN A 21 -14.67 14.37 -11.23
C ASN A 21 -14.40 13.89 -9.79
N LEU A 22 -13.13 13.80 -9.38
CA LEU A 22 -12.77 13.30 -8.05
C LEU A 22 -12.86 14.39 -6.98
N ARG A 23 -12.58 15.64 -7.35
CA ARG A 23 -12.62 16.83 -6.46
C ARG A 23 -11.85 16.64 -5.15
N ILE A 24 -10.77 15.86 -5.16
CA ILE A 24 -9.99 15.51 -3.95
C ILE A 24 -9.41 16.77 -3.30
N GLY A 25 -8.92 17.72 -4.10
CA GLY A 25 -8.41 19.00 -3.60
C GLY A 25 -9.48 19.81 -2.84
N GLU A 26 -10.70 19.88 -3.37
CA GLU A 26 -11.82 20.58 -2.71
C GLU A 26 -12.25 19.86 -1.42
N LYS A 27 -12.47 18.54 -1.51
CA LYS A 27 -12.93 17.71 -0.38
C LYS A 27 -11.92 17.62 0.74
N SER A 28 -10.63 17.89 0.50
CA SER A 28 -9.59 17.88 1.54
C SER A 28 -9.87 18.83 2.70
N ARG A 29 -10.62 19.91 2.46
CA ARG A 29 -10.99 20.91 3.47
C ARG A 29 -12.22 20.55 4.30
N SER A 30 -12.86 19.42 4.00
CA SER A 30 -14.15 19.03 4.58
C SER A 30 -14.22 17.53 4.90
N GLY A 31 -13.10 16.92 5.26
CA GLY A 31 -13.06 15.50 5.67
C GLY A 31 -12.95 14.49 4.53
N GLY A 32 -12.67 14.91 3.29
CA GLY A 32 -12.46 14.02 2.14
C GLY A 32 -11.28 13.04 2.26
N PRO A 33 -11.02 12.16 1.28
CA PRO A 33 -9.88 11.24 1.33
C PRO A 33 -8.56 12.03 1.36
N LEU A 34 -7.75 11.80 2.40
CA LEU A 34 -6.50 12.53 2.65
C LEU A 34 -5.26 11.64 2.60
N GLY A 35 -5.41 10.31 2.60
CA GLY A 35 -4.27 9.38 2.64
C GLY A 35 -3.33 9.55 1.46
N GLU A 36 -3.86 9.67 0.25
CA GLU A 36 -3.05 9.91 -0.95
C GLU A 36 -2.35 11.27 -0.90
N LEU A 37 -3.00 12.31 -0.37
CA LEU A 37 -2.39 13.64 -0.24
C LEU A 37 -1.26 13.66 0.79
N LEU A 38 -1.40 12.91 1.88
CA LEU A 38 -0.33 12.70 2.86
C LEU A 38 0.89 12.07 2.18
N GLN A 39 0.71 10.93 1.50
CA GLN A 39 1.80 10.24 0.81
C GLN A 39 2.49 11.13 -0.25
N TRP A 40 1.72 11.91 -1.02
CA TRP A 40 2.29 12.87 -1.98
C TRP A 40 3.08 13.98 -1.30
N SER A 41 2.56 14.53 -0.20
CA SER A 41 3.21 15.62 0.54
C SER A 41 4.56 15.16 1.09
N ASP A 42 4.59 14.00 1.71
CA ASP A 42 5.80 13.45 2.32
C ASP A 42 6.83 13.03 1.25
N LEU A 43 6.37 12.48 0.12
CA LEU A 43 7.25 12.17 -1.01
C LEU A 43 7.91 13.44 -1.56
N ILE A 44 7.13 14.49 -1.81
CA ILE A 44 7.66 15.78 -2.31
C ILE A 44 8.65 16.36 -1.31
N ALA A 45 8.32 16.34 -0.01
CA ALA A 45 9.20 16.80 1.06
C ALA A 45 10.52 16.02 1.07
N CYS A 46 10.48 14.68 1.01
CA CYS A 46 11.68 13.84 0.97
C CYS A 46 12.55 14.13 -0.26
N VAL A 47 11.96 14.20 -1.46
CA VAL A 47 12.70 14.48 -2.70
C VAL A 47 13.35 15.87 -2.65
N PHE A 48 12.67 16.85 -2.06
CA PHE A 48 13.20 18.19 -1.85
C PHE A 48 14.36 18.20 -0.85
N LEU A 49 14.21 17.54 0.30
CA LEU A 49 15.23 17.43 1.35
C LEU A 49 16.50 16.71 0.86
N LEU A 50 16.36 15.73 -0.04
CA LEU A 50 17.47 15.06 -0.72
C LEU A 50 18.20 15.95 -1.75
N GLY A 51 17.72 17.18 -1.99
CA GLY A 51 18.39 18.18 -2.81
C GLY A 51 18.25 17.99 -4.32
N HIS A 52 17.20 17.28 -4.77
CA HIS A 52 16.90 17.08 -6.19
C HIS A 52 16.17 18.29 -6.80
N ASN A 53 16.08 18.32 -8.13
CA ASN A 53 15.35 19.35 -8.88
C ASN A 53 13.95 18.83 -9.20
N LEU A 54 12.92 19.45 -8.60
CA LEU A 54 11.52 19.02 -8.75
C LEU A 54 10.78 19.86 -9.79
N TYR A 55 10.04 19.19 -10.66
CA TYR A 55 9.15 19.79 -11.66
C TYR A 55 7.72 19.34 -11.36
N ILE A 56 7.04 20.05 -10.47
CA ILE A 56 5.75 19.63 -9.89
C ILE A 56 4.58 20.21 -10.71
N SER A 57 3.64 19.37 -11.11
CA SER A 57 2.41 19.81 -11.77
C SER A 57 1.17 19.09 -11.26
N THR A 58 0.09 19.84 -11.09
CA THR A 58 -1.26 19.34 -10.81
C THR A 58 -2.16 19.46 -12.04
N GLU A 59 -1.79 20.28 -13.02
CA GLU A 59 -2.55 20.51 -14.25
C GLU A 59 -1.83 19.94 -15.46
N LYS A 60 -2.60 19.50 -16.46
CA LYS A 60 -2.06 18.98 -17.73
C LYS A 60 -1.21 20.01 -18.48
N ALA A 61 -1.61 21.27 -18.52
CA ALA A 61 -0.83 22.31 -19.21
C ALA A 61 0.56 22.51 -18.58
N SER A 62 0.60 22.56 -17.25
CA SER A 62 1.86 22.65 -16.49
C SER A 62 2.73 21.40 -16.66
N LEU A 63 2.13 20.20 -16.69
CA LEU A 63 2.85 18.98 -17.02
C LEU A 63 3.53 19.07 -18.40
N ILE A 64 2.80 19.44 -19.44
CA ILE A 64 3.34 19.50 -20.80
C ILE A 64 4.51 20.49 -20.87
N ARG A 65 4.41 21.66 -20.22
CA ARG A 65 5.53 22.62 -20.12
C ARG A 65 6.78 22.02 -19.49
N HIS A 66 6.65 21.19 -18.45
CA HIS A 66 7.80 20.50 -17.87
C HIS A 66 8.38 19.44 -18.81
N VAL A 67 7.53 18.64 -19.44
CA VAL A 67 7.94 17.60 -20.39
C VAL A 67 8.66 18.21 -21.61
N ASP A 68 8.24 19.38 -22.08
CA ASP A 68 8.87 20.11 -23.19
C ASP A 68 10.30 20.57 -22.90
N GLN A 69 10.69 20.72 -21.62
CA GLN A 69 12.07 21.03 -21.23
C GLN A 69 13.02 19.85 -21.42
N PHE A 70 12.49 18.64 -21.62
CA PHE A 70 13.23 17.40 -21.82
C PHE A 70 12.95 16.82 -23.22
N PRO A 71 13.44 17.47 -24.29
CA PRO A 71 13.13 17.09 -25.66
C PRO A 71 13.71 15.71 -25.98
N VAL A 72 12.84 14.89 -26.55
CA VAL A 72 13.07 13.48 -26.85
C VAL A 72 13.79 13.26 -28.20
N ASN A 73 13.63 14.19 -29.14
CA ASN A 73 14.14 14.10 -30.52
C ASN A 73 15.35 15.02 -30.74
N SER A 74 16.33 15.01 -29.83
CA SER A 74 17.57 15.75 -30.05
C SER A 74 18.58 14.87 -30.80
N PRO A 75 19.17 15.34 -31.92
CA PRO A 75 20.12 14.56 -32.72
C PRO A 75 21.40 14.17 -31.95
N CYS A 76 21.72 14.87 -30.85
CA CYS A 76 22.74 14.50 -29.88
C CYS A 76 22.17 14.57 -28.46
N PRO A 77 21.72 13.47 -27.85
CA PRO A 77 21.14 13.50 -26.51
C PRO A 77 22.22 13.79 -25.46
N SER A 78 22.32 15.07 -25.06
CA SER A 78 23.14 15.45 -23.91
C SER A 78 22.51 14.91 -22.62
N ARG A 79 23.31 14.27 -21.75
CA ARG A 79 22.90 13.89 -20.37
C ARG A 79 22.25 15.06 -19.60
N ARG A 80 22.61 16.30 -19.93
CA ARG A 80 22.02 17.51 -19.31
C ARG A 80 20.54 17.70 -19.63
N ARG A 81 20.01 17.15 -20.72
CA ARG A 81 18.61 17.30 -21.16
C ARG A 81 17.74 16.05 -20.95
N GLN A 82 18.25 15.05 -20.24
CA GLN A 82 17.47 13.86 -19.87
C GLN A 82 16.78 14.09 -18.51
N VAL A 83 15.54 13.62 -18.41
CA VAL A 83 14.83 13.49 -17.14
C VAL A 83 15.34 12.26 -16.39
N ASP A 84 15.51 12.35 -15.08
CA ASP A 84 16.00 11.22 -14.30
C ASP A 84 14.85 10.30 -13.89
N LEU A 85 13.75 10.88 -13.40
CA LEU A 85 12.55 10.17 -12.95
C LEU A 85 11.26 10.91 -13.33
N VAL A 86 10.20 10.13 -13.56
CA VAL A 86 8.84 10.62 -13.76
C VAL A 86 7.95 9.93 -12.72
N ILE A 87 7.52 10.68 -11.71
CA ILE A 87 6.66 10.20 -10.64
C ILE A 87 5.25 10.72 -10.91
N THR A 88 4.28 9.81 -10.97
CA THR A 88 2.86 10.15 -11.19
C THR A 88 1.97 9.13 -10.51
N ASP A 89 0.68 9.38 -10.39
CA ASP A 89 -0.31 8.32 -10.09
C ASP A 89 -0.85 7.69 -11.39
N ILE A 90 -1.65 6.63 -11.24
CA ILE A 90 -2.29 5.91 -12.37
C ILE A 90 -3.16 6.84 -13.21
N ILE A 91 -3.85 7.81 -12.59
CA ILE A 91 -4.70 8.78 -13.28
C ILE A 91 -3.82 9.71 -14.12
N GLY A 92 -2.71 10.17 -13.56
CA GLY A 92 -1.79 11.12 -14.18
C GLY A 92 -1.09 10.56 -15.41
N LEU A 93 -0.98 9.23 -15.57
CA LEU A 93 -0.57 8.62 -16.85
C LEU A 93 -1.46 9.07 -18.02
N ARG A 94 -2.75 9.33 -17.78
CA ARG A 94 -3.70 9.81 -18.80
C ARG A 94 -3.35 11.23 -19.25
N SER A 95 -2.79 12.06 -18.37
CA SER A 95 -2.35 13.42 -18.68
C SER A 95 -1.23 13.46 -19.72
N PHE A 96 -0.43 12.39 -19.83
CA PHE A 96 0.62 12.24 -20.85
C PHE A 96 0.12 11.78 -22.22
N LYS A 97 -1.20 11.66 -22.47
CA LYS A 97 -1.75 11.19 -23.75
C LYS A 97 -1.22 11.96 -24.97
N ALA A 98 -0.92 13.25 -24.83
CA ALA A 98 -0.36 14.09 -25.89
C ALA A 98 1.16 13.88 -26.12
N ARG A 99 1.85 13.24 -25.17
CA ARG A 99 3.30 12.99 -25.16
C ARG A 99 3.61 11.53 -24.82
N LYS A 100 2.92 10.62 -25.50
CA LYS A 100 3.14 9.17 -25.35
C LYS A 100 4.57 8.77 -25.70
N ASP A 101 5.17 9.44 -26.68
CA ASP A 101 6.58 9.29 -27.08
C ASP A 101 7.53 9.50 -25.89
N PHE A 102 7.27 10.50 -25.05
CA PHE A 102 8.04 10.78 -23.85
C PHE A 102 7.94 9.64 -22.83
N LEU A 103 6.73 9.14 -22.56
CA LEU A 103 6.55 8.00 -21.63
C LEU A 103 7.19 6.73 -22.17
N LEU A 104 7.08 6.43 -23.47
CA LEU A 104 7.65 5.23 -24.06
C LEU A 104 9.17 5.19 -23.93
N ARG A 105 9.85 6.32 -24.13
CA ARG A 105 11.32 6.39 -23.99
C ARG A 105 11.80 6.46 -22.55
N ASN A 106 10.96 6.95 -21.65
CA ASN A 106 11.26 7.00 -20.22
C ASN A 106 10.54 5.89 -19.44
N ARG A 107 10.12 4.80 -20.11
CA ARG A 107 9.27 3.76 -19.52
C ARG A 107 9.84 3.20 -18.21
N CYS A 108 11.14 2.92 -18.17
CA CYS A 108 11.85 2.42 -16.99
C CYS A 108 12.05 3.46 -15.87
N ARG A 109 11.87 4.76 -16.17
CA ARG A 109 12.03 5.90 -15.25
C ARG A 109 10.70 6.32 -14.60
N ILE A 110 9.59 5.72 -15.01
CA ILE A 110 8.27 5.98 -14.43
C ILE A 110 8.19 5.35 -13.04
N ARG A 111 7.59 6.05 -12.09
CA ARG A 111 7.19 5.53 -10.78
C ARG A 111 5.73 5.90 -10.56
N LEU A 112 4.90 4.91 -10.27
CA LEU A 112 3.45 5.05 -10.10
C LEU A 112 3.10 4.99 -8.62
N VAL A 113 2.62 6.08 -8.06
CA VAL A 113 2.01 6.06 -6.72
C VAL A 113 0.66 5.33 -6.84
N ASP A 114 0.57 4.17 -6.21
CA ASP A 114 -0.54 3.21 -6.29
C ASP A 114 -0.78 2.58 -4.91
N SER A 115 -1.67 3.19 -4.13
CA SER A 115 -1.84 2.91 -2.70
C SER A 115 -2.04 1.43 -2.39
N PHE A 116 -2.87 0.73 -3.16
CA PHE A 116 -3.25 -0.66 -2.93
C PHE A 116 -2.35 -1.68 -3.65
N GLY A 117 -1.48 -1.19 -4.53
CA GLY A 117 -0.57 -2.00 -5.33
C GLY A 117 -1.25 -2.73 -6.49
N THR A 118 -0.39 -3.25 -7.36
CA THR A 118 -0.76 -3.91 -8.60
C THR A 118 -0.03 -5.24 -8.67
N GLN A 119 -0.78 -6.34 -8.84
CA GLN A 119 -0.22 -7.68 -9.06
C GLN A 119 -0.01 -7.97 -10.56
N THR A 120 0.81 -8.99 -10.84
CA THR A 120 1.25 -9.33 -12.19
C THR A 120 0.10 -9.61 -13.16
N GLU A 121 -0.93 -10.30 -12.67
CA GLU A 121 -2.11 -10.73 -13.43
C GLU A 121 -2.91 -9.55 -14.00
N PHE A 122 -2.79 -8.37 -13.37
CA PHE A 122 -3.48 -7.14 -13.77
C PHE A 122 -2.58 -6.17 -14.50
N ASN A 123 -1.27 -6.24 -14.28
CA ASN A 123 -0.30 -5.37 -14.93
C ASN A 123 -0.12 -5.73 -16.42
N TYR A 124 -0.08 -7.03 -16.74
CA TYR A 124 0.14 -7.49 -18.11
C TYR A 124 -1.17 -7.66 -18.87
N ARG A 125 -1.41 -6.76 -19.84
CA ARG A 125 -2.71 -6.60 -20.51
C ARG A 125 -3.18 -7.85 -21.26
N SER A 126 -2.29 -8.56 -21.97
CA SER A 126 -2.66 -9.78 -22.69
C SER A 126 -3.06 -10.90 -21.73
N TYR A 127 -2.31 -11.09 -20.65
CA TYR A 127 -2.65 -12.07 -19.61
C TYR A 127 -3.98 -11.71 -18.93
N PHE A 128 -4.16 -10.45 -18.51
CA PHE A 128 -5.40 -9.99 -17.90
C PHE A 128 -6.61 -10.26 -18.80
N ASN A 129 -6.50 -9.91 -20.09
CA ASN A 129 -7.58 -10.09 -21.05
C ASN A 129 -7.94 -11.58 -21.24
N ALA A 130 -6.93 -12.46 -21.30
CA ALA A 130 -7.12 -13.90 -21.44
C ALA A 130 -7.76 -14.54 -20.19
N HIS A 131 -7.42 -14.06 -18.99
CA HIS A 131 -7.84 -14.66 -17.72
C HIS A 131 -8.95 -13.87 -17.01
N LYS A 132 -9.56 -12.90 -17.70
CA LYS A 132 -10.48 -11.95 -17.10
C LYS A 132 -11.65 -12.60 -16.37
N ALA A 133 -12.21 -13.67 -16.92
CA ALA A 133 -13.33 -14.38 -16.32
C ALA A 133 -12.96 -14.97 -14.95
N ALA A 134 -11.79 -15.60 -14.85
CA ALA A 134 -11.28 -16.19 -13.62
C ALA A 134 -10.83 -15.14 -12.59
N LEU A 135 -10.31 -14.00 -13.07
CA LEU A 135 -9.90 -12.90 -12.20
C LEU A 135 -11.09 -12.09 -11.68
N SER A 136 -12.17 -11.94 -12.46
CA SER A 136 -13.39 -11.27 -12.01
C SER A 136 -14.12 -12.03 -10.92
N ALA A 137 -14.78 -11.32 -10.00
CA ALA A 137 -15.63 -11.93 -8.97
C ALA A 137 -16.63 -12.91 -9.61
N LYS A 138 -16.79 -14.11 -9.02
CA LYS A 138 -17.91 -15.01 -9.34
C LYS A 138 -19.21 -14.23 -9.08
N GLY A 139 -20.04 -14.05 -10.11
CA GLY A 139 -21.31 -13.30 -9.98
C GLY A 139 -21.70 -12.39 -11.14
N ARG A 140 -21.27 -12.66 -12.39
CA ARG A 140 -21.86 -12.01 -13.59
C ARG A 140 -23.24 -12.58 -13.99
N GLN A 141 -23.96 -13.22 -13.08
CA GLN A 141 -25.35 -13.62 -13.27
C GLN A 141 -26.21 -12.84 -12.30
N ALA A 142 -26.42 -11.54 -12.55
CA ALA A 142 -27.46 -10.76 -11.84
C ALA A 142 -27.78 -9.37 -12.44
N PHE A 143 -27.07 -8.85 -13.44
CA PHE A 143 -27.43 -7.58 -14.06
C PHE A 143 -27.12 -7.60 -15.56
N ASP A 144 -27.86 -8.44 -16.28
CA ASP A 144 -28.04 -8.26 -17.71
C ASP A 144 -29.06 -7.13 -17.92
N ASN A 145 -28.73 -6.27 -18.90
CA ASN A 145 -29.58 -5.24 -19.52
C ASN A 145 -29.59 -3.85 -18.89
N LEU A 146 -28.41 -3.28 -18.56
CA LEU A 146 -28.14 -1.88 -18.93
C LEU A 146 -26.65 -1.56 -18.84
N ILE A 147 -26.13 -0.88 -19.87
CA ILE A 147 -24.76 -0.37 -20.04
C ILE A 147 -23.76 -1.37 -20.63
N LEU A 148 -23.92 -1.54 -21.95
CA LEU A 148 -22.88 -1.90 -22.89
C LEU A 148 -21.69 -0.90 -22.81
N LEU A 149 -20.48 -1.45 -22.99
CA LEU A 149 -19.21 -0.84 -23.42
C LEU A 149 -18.04 -0.53 -22.45
N ASP A 150 -18.19 -0.30 -21.14
CA ASP A 150 -17.04 0.20 -20.34
C ASP A 150 -16.35 -0.84 -19.43
N SER A 151 -16.97 -2.01 -19.20
CA SER A 151 -16.44 -3.02 -18.27
C SER A 151 -15.44 -4.00 -18.91
N LEU A 152 -14.95 -3.74 -20.14
CA LEU A 152 -14.01 -4.62 -20.84
C LEU A 152 -12.55 -4.52 -20.34
N THR A 153 -12.17 -3.44 -19.66
CA THR A 153 -10.79 -3.15 -19.25
C THR A 153 -10.68 -2.99 -17.73
N ASN A 154 -9.56 -3.39 -17.12
CA ASN A 154 -9.24 -2.95 -15.76
C ASN A 154 -8.76 -1.48 -15.86
N PRO A 155 -9.51 -0.50 -15.32
CA PRO A 155 -9.17 0.91 -15.47
C PRO A 155 -7.90 1.33 -14.72
N TRP A 156 -7.40 0.46 -13.84
CA TRP A 156 -6.25 0.67 -12.96
C TRP A 156 -5.01 -0.16 -13.33
N GLY A 157 -5.14 -1.09 -14.29
CA GLY A 157 -4.06 -2.01 -14.67
C GLY A 157 -3.67 -1.91 -16.16
N GLY A 158 -2.91 -2.90 -16.63
CA GLY A 158 -2.57 -3.06 -18.05
C GLY A 158 -1.47 -2.12 -18.54
N HIS A 159 -0.69 -1.52 -17.64
CA HIS A 159 0.39 -0.59 -17.98
C HIS A 159 1.65 -1.31 -18.51
N GLY A 160 1.85 -2.58 -18.12
CA GLY A 160 3.00 -3.41 -18.49
C GLY A 160 4.34 -2.89 -17.96
N LEU A 161 4.33 -2.07 -16.91
CA LEU A 161 5.54 -1.60 -16.25
C LEU A 161 6.15 -2.74 -15.42
N GLN A 162 7.40 -2.62 -15.00
CA GLN A 162 7.91 -3.54 -13.97
C GLN A 162 7.12 -3.31 -12.67
N LEU A 163 6.78 -4.37 -11.93
CA LEU A 163 5.91 -4.24 -10.75
C LEU A 163 6.51 -3.34 -9.66
N LEU A 164 7.85 -3.34 -9.52
CA LEU A 164 8.61 -2.44 -8.63
C LEU A 164 8.47 -0.94 -8.97
N GLN A 165 7.92 -0.59 -10.14
CA GLN A 165 7.61 0.79 -10.49
C GLN A 165 6.33 1.29 -9.81
N HIS A 166 5.47 0.40 -9.29
CA HIS A 166 4.29 0.78 -8.53
C HIS A 166 4.68 0.94 -7.05
N TRP A 167 4.23 2.01 -6.42
CA TRP A 167 4.66 2.48 -5.12
C TRP A 167 3.47 2.52 -4.16
N THR A 168 3.48 1.65 -3.16
CA THR A 168 2.32 1.37 -2.29
C THR A 168 2.28 2.21 -1.03
N PHE A 169 1.09 2.26 -0.41
CA PHE A 169 0.83 2.98 0.84
C PHE A 169 1.30 2.19 2.08
N PHE A 170 1.20 0.87 2.06
CA PHE A 170 1.76 -0.04 3.07
C PHE A 170 2.60 -1.14 2.39
N PRO A 171 3.48 -1.85 3.13
CA PRO A 171 4.27 -2.96 2.58
C PRO A 171 3.46 -4.26 2.48
N HIS A 172 2.33 -4.22 1.77
CA HIS A 172 1.38 -5.33 1.62
C HIS A 172 1.47 -6.05 0.26
N SER A 173 2.32 -5.57 -0.64
CA SER A 173 2.50 -6.12 -1.99
C SER A 173 3.99 -6.19 -2.30
N PRO A 174 4.70 -7.29 -1.98
CA PRO A 174 6.16 -7.39 -2.15
C PRO A 174 6.63 -7.29 -3.60
N ASP A 175 5.72 -7.50 -4.57
CA ASP A 175 5.97 -7.25 -5.99
C ASP A 175 6.17 -5.76 -6.34
N ASN A 176 5.68 -4.87 -5.49
CA ASN A 176 5.70 -3.43 -5.68
C ASN A 176 6.79 -2.78 -4.80
N GLY A 177 7.16 -1.55 -5.11
CA GLY A 177 7.95 -0.73 -4.20
C GLY A 177 7.09 -0.25 -3.04
N PHE A 178 7.57 -0.35 -1.81
CA PHE A 178 6.89 0.27 -0.67
C PHE A 178 7.34 1.73 -0.54
N LEU A 179 6.43 2.68 -0.74
CA LEU A 179 6.70 4.11 -0.54
C LEU A 179 6.32 4.56 0.86
N GLY A 180 5.11 4.23 1.31
CA GLY A 180 4.62 4.64 2.62
C GLY A 180 4.42 6.15 2.75
N PHE A 181 4.48 6.61 3.99
CA PHE A 181 4.32 8.00 4.43
C PHE A 181 5.03 8.13 5.79
N ALA A 182 5.08 9.35 6.33
CA ALA A 182 5.67 9.63 7.62
C ALA A 182 4.58 9.96 8.66
N ILE A 183 4.70 9.36 9.84
CA ILE A 183 3.93 9.74 11.01
C ILE A 183 4.76 10.73 11.83
N HIS A 184 4.22 11.93 11.98
CA HIS A 184 4.86 12.98 12.76
C HIS A 184 4.40 12.92 14.21
N ALA A 185 5.34 12.69 15.13
CA ALA A 185 5.09 12.88 16.55
C ALA A 185 4.78 14.36 16.80
N SER A 186 3.54 14.66 17.18
CA SER A 186 3.10 16.03 17.45
C SER A 186 3.44 16.44 18.88
N ASN A 187 3.88 17.68 19.09
CA ASN A 187 4.13 18.25 20.41
C ASN A 187 2.89 18.91 21.04
N VAL A 188 1.71 18.79 20.40
CA VAL A 188 0.46 19.34 20.93
C VAL A 188 0.13 18.70 22.29
N LYS A 189 -0.45 19.50 23.18
CA LYS A 189 -0.99 19.00 24.46
C LYS A 189 -2.24 18.16 24.18
N PRO A 190 -2.56 17.18 25.04
CA PRO A 190 -3.84 16.48 24.94
C PRO A 190 -4.99 17.48 25.10
N LEU A 191 -6.13 17.20 24.45
CA LEU A 191 -7.37 17.95 24.62
C LEU A 191 -7.88 17.87 26.07
N PHE A 192 -7.71 16.71 26.70
CA PHE A 192 -7.92 16.47 28.13
C PHE A 192 -6.98 15.36 28.61
N GLU A 193 -6.63 15.36 29.89
CA GLU A 193 -5.73 14.35 30.44
C GLU A 193 -6.37 12.95 30.36
N ARG A 194 -5.61 11.96 29.87
CA ARG A 194 -6.13 10.60 29.72
C ARG A 194 -6.53 10.05 31.09
N ASN A 195 -7.73 9.47 31.17
CA ASN A 195 -8.37 9.00 32.41
C ASN A 195 -8.85 10.09 33.38
N SER A 196 -8.88 11.37 33.00
CA SER A 196 -9.39 12.44 33.88
C SER A 196 -10.91 12.51 33.97
N LEU A 197 -11.64 11.92 33.02
CA LEU A 197 -13.09 12.05 32.90
C LEU A 197 -13.89 10.99 33.69
N GLY A 198 -13.25 10.21 34.56
CA GLY A 198 -13.90 9.19 35.39
C GLY A 198 -14.32 7.92 34.64
N ARG A 199 -14.33 7.93 33.30
CA ARG A 199 -14.47 6.76 32.44
C ARG A 199 -13.36 6.72 31.39
N PRO A 200 -12.94 5.53 30.91
CA PRO A 200 -12.05 5.43 29.76
C PRO A 200 -12.73 6.00 28.51
N VAL A 201 -11.93 6.60 27.63
CA VAL A 201 -12.43 7.25 26.41
C VAL A 201 -12.06 6.43 25.18
N SER A 202 -13.05 6.22 24.31
CA SER A 202 -12.87 5.63 22.99
C SER A 202 -13.05 6.70 21.90
N LEU A 203 -12.22 6.66 20.86
CA LEU A 203 -12.44 7.42 19.64
C LEU A 203 -12.72 6.47 18.48
N VAL A 204 -13.84 6.67 17.81
CA VAL A 204 -14.25 5.81 16.70
C VAL A 204 -13.64 6.29 15.39
N TYR A 205 -13.04 5.36 14.65
CA TYR A 205 -12.45 5.59 13.34
C TYR A 205 -13.51 5.50 12.24
N GLY A 206 -14.19 6.62 11.99
CA GLY A 206 -15.15 6.78 10.91
C GLY A 206 -15.59 8.23 10.83
N LYS A 207 -15.21 8.94 9.77
CA LYS A 207 -15.40 10.39 9.64
C LYS A 207 -16.64 10.81 8.83
N GLU A 208 -17.29 9.84 8.19
CA GLU A 208 -18.52 10.03 7.44
C GLU A 208 -19.58 9.04 7.94
N LYS A 209 -20.84 9.45 7.96
CA LYS A 209 -21.95 8.67 8.52
C LYS A 209 -22.02 7.25 7.96
N TYR A 210 -21.82 7.07 6.65
CA TYR A 210 -21.91 5.75 6.01
C TYR A 210 -20.85 4.76 6.53
N MET A 211 -19.72 5.23 7.07
CA MET A 211 -18.66 4.38 7.63
C MET A 211 -19.10 3.68 8.92
N TRP A 212 -20.18 4.15 9.54
CA TRP A 212 -20.74 3.60 10.76
C TRP A 212 -21.86 2.58 10.51
N ASN A 213 -22.36 2.49 9.27
CA ASN A 213 -23.48 1.60 8.94
C ASN A 213 -23.15 0.14 9.25
N GLY A 214 -24.05 -0.55 9.96
CA GLY A 214 -23.88 -1.95 10.33
C GLY A 214 -22.98 -2.17 11.56
N SER A 215 -22.61 -1.10 12.27
CA SER A 215 -21.80 -1.16 13.50
C SER A 215 -22.59 -0.86 14.77
N GLU A 216 -23.93 -0.92 14.73
CA GLU A 216 -24.81 -0.52 15.82
C GLU A 216 -24.51 -1.29 17.12
N ALA A 217 -24.38 -2.61 17.04
CA ALA A 217 -24.08 -3.46 18.19
C ALA A 217 -22.71 -3.14 18.83
N VAL A 218 -21.72 -2.80 18.00
CA VAL A 218 -20.37 -2.44 18.45
C VAL A 218 -20.40 -1.09 19.17
N VAL A 219 -21.11 -0.11 18.60
CA VAL A 219 -21.26 1.23 19.18
C VAL A 219 -22.04 1.17 20.50
N GLU A 220 -23.09 0.36 20.58
CA GLU A 220 -23.84 0.10 21.83
C GLU A 220 -22.92 -0.45 22.92
N LEU A 221 -22.10 -1.45 22.58
CA LEU A 221 -21.11 -2.02 23.51
C LEU A 221 -20.10 -0.95 23.97
N LEU A 222 -19.59 -0.13 23.06
CA LEU A 222 -18.65 0.94 23.41
C LEU A 222 -19.27 1.96 24.38
N LYS A 223 -20.55 2.34 24.19
CA LYS A 223 -21.27 3.26 25.10
C LYS A 223 -21.40 2.68 26.51
N ASN A 224 -21.58 1.36 26.62
CA ASN A 224 -21.65 0.67 27.91
C ASN A 224 -20.29 0.65 28.63
N LEU A 225 -19.19 0.59 27.89
CA LEU A 225 -17.84 0.42 28.46
C LEU A 225 -17.06 1.74 28.61
N THR A 226 -17.30 2.72 27.74
CA THR A 226 -16.47 3.92 27.58
C THR A 226 -17.31 5.17 27.30
N GLU A 227 -16.70 6.35 27.42
CA GLU A 227 -17.21 7.56 26.78
C GLU A 227 -16.81 7.54 25.30
N VAL A 228 -17.78 7.61 24.39
CA VAL A 228 -17.55 7.42 22.95
C VAL A 228 -17.42 8.77 22.26
N HIS A 229 -16.26 9.00 21.65
CA HIS A 229 -15.95 10.19 20.87
C HIS A 229 -15.95 9.88 19.37
N ALA A 230 -16.26 10.88 18.56
CA ALA A 230 -16.25 10.78 17.10
C ALA A 230 -15.82 12.10 16.43
N THR A 231 -15.43 12.02 15.15
CA THR A 231 -15.10 13.18 14.30
C THR A 231 -15.86 13.09 12.98
N VAL A 232 -17.18 12.97 13.05
CA VAL A 232 -18.04 12.80 11.86
C VAL A 232 -18.43 14.16 11.30
N SER A 233 -18.08 14.43 10.04
CA SER A 233 -18.25 15.75 9.42
C SER A 233 -19.60 15.99 8.75
N ASP A 234 -20.33 14.94 8.38
CA ASP A 234 -21.58 15.00 7.61
C ASP A 234 -22.85 14.75 8.45
N LEU A 235 -22.76 14.94 9.77
CA LEU A 235 -23.91 14.89 10.67
C LEU A 235 -24.67 16.22 10.66
N ASN A 236 -25.74 16.26 9.87
CA ASN A 236 -26.66 17.41 9.82
C ASN A 236 -27.77 17.33 10.89
N ASP A 237 -27.96 16.15 11.50
CA ASP A 237 -29.10 15.85 12.36
C ASP A 237 -28.63 15.16 13.65
N THR A 238 -28.93 15.75 14.80
CA THR A 238 -28.50 15.26 16.13
C THR A 238 -29.32 14.06 16.62
N ASP A 239 -30.45 13.76 15.98
CA ASP A 239 -31.41 12.75 16.45
C ASP A 239 -31.17 11.34 15.87
N HIS A 240 -30.04 11.09 15.20
CA HIS A 240 -29.76 9.75 14.70
C HIS A 240 -29.41 8.80 15.87
N PRO A 241 -30.16 7.70 16.10
CA PRO A 241 -30.01 6.87 17.31
C PRO A 241 -28.58 6.36 17.55
N MET A 242 -27.86 6.02 16.49
CA MET A 242 -26.45 5.60 16.53
C MET A 242 -25.54 6.61 17.24
N PHE A 243 -25.78 7.91 17.04
CA PHE A 243 -24.96 8.99 17.58
C PHE A 243 -25.51 9.58 18.89
N SER A 244 -26.67 9.12 19.35
CA SER A 244 -27.18 9.50 20.67
C SER A 244 -26.19 9.07 21.76
N GLY A 245 -25.78 10.02 22.61
CA GLY A 245 -24.76 9.79 23.64
C GLY A 245 -23.31 9.70 23.13
N VAL A 246 -23.05 10.01 21.85
CA VAL A 246 -21.69 10.11 21.29
C VAL A 246 -21.24 11.56 21.28
N VAL A 247 -20.04 11.83 21.80
CA VAL A 247 -19.41 13.17 21.76
C VAL A 247 -18.79 13.38 20.38
N ASN A 248 -19.55 13.96 19.46
CA ASN A 248 -19.04 14.29 18.13
C ASN A 248 -18.32 15.64 18.12
N HIS A 249 -17.05 15.63 17.72
CA HIS A 249 -16.20 16.82 17.58
C HIS A 249 -16.29 17.47 16.19
N GLY A 250 -17.03 16.85 15.25
CA GLY A 250 -17.15 17.34 13.89
C GLY A 250 -15.83 17.25 13.11
N PHE A 251 -15.64 18.17 12.17
CA PHE A 251 -14.38 18.29 11.43
C PHE A 251 -13.33 18.98 12.29
N LEU A 252 -12.19 18.32 12.48
CA LEU A 252 -11.05 18.81 13.25
C LEU A 252 -9.84 19.07 12.35
N SER A 253 -9.02 20.05 12.71
CA SER A 253 -7.69 20.26 12.13
C SER A 253 -6.73 19.15 12.57
N ALA A 254 -5.59 19.01 11.86
CA ALA A 254 -4.58 18.00 12.21
C ALA A 254 -4.05 18.15 13.65
N ALA A 255 -3.91 19.38 14.15
CA ALA A 255 -3.46 19.63 15.52
C ALA A 255 -4.51 19.20 16.56
N GLU A 256 -5.79 19.44 16.28
CA GLU A 256 -6.90 19.04 17.15
C GLU A 256 -7.11 17.52 17.15
N VAL A 257 -6.98 16.86 16.00
CA VAL A 257 -6.98 15.38 15.91
C VAL A 257 -5.85 14.80 16.75
N ALA A 258 -4.63 15.33 16.63
CA ALA A 258 -3.49 14.89 17.44
C ALA A 258 -3.71 15.12 18.95
N ALA A 259 -4.31 16.25 19.33
CA ALA A 259 -4.66 16.52 20.74
C ALA A 259 -5.71 15.53 21.26
N LEU A 260 -6.73 15.21 20.45
CA LEU A 260 -7.77 14.25 20.79
C LEU A 260 -7.21 12.82 20.91
N LEU A 261 -6.38 12.38 19.96
CA LEU A 261 -5.74 11.05 19.99
C LEU A 261 -4.85 10.85 21.23
N LYS A 262 -4.18 11.90 21.71
CA LYS A 262 -3.43 11.84 22.98
C LYS A 262 -4.33 11.69 24.21
N SER A 263 -5.59 12.10 24.10
CA SER A 263 -6.55 12.11 25.22
C SER A 263 -7.29 10.79 25.39
N VAL A 264 -7.45 10.01 24.32
CA VAL A 264 -8.23 8.77 24.32
C VAL A 264 -7.43 7.53 24.74
N ASN A 265 -8.10 6.53 25.32
CA ASN A 265 -7.50 5.24 25.68
C ASN A 265 -7.39 4.32 24.47
N ILE A 266 -8.49 4.20 23.72
CA ILE A 266 -8.60 3.29 22.59
C ILE A 266 -9.10 4.02 21.35
N PHE A 267 -8.58 3.61 20.19
CA PHE A 267 -9.04 4.03 18.87
C PHE A 267 -9.70 2.83 18.19
N VAL A 268 -10.95 2.95 17.77
CA VAL A 268 -11.77 1.78 17.39
C VAL A 268 -12.11 1.82 15.91
N GLY A 269 -11.57 0.86 15.16
CA GLY A 269 -11.93 0.64 13.76
C GLY A 269 -13.35 0.09 13.61
N LEU A 270 -14.08 0.51 12.59
CA LEU A 270 -15.40 -0.05 12.23
C LEU A 270 -15.38 -0.95 10.97
N GLY A 271 -14.19 -1.22 10.43
CA GLY A 271 -14.00 -2.08 9.26
C GLY A 271 -13.87 -1.33 7.94
N PHE A 272 -14.08 -0.01 7.96
CA PHE A 272 -13.78 0.90 6.85
C PHE A 272 -13.44 2.31 7.39
N PRO A 273 -12.50 3.06 6.79
CA PRO A 273 -11.72 2.76 5.59
C PRO A 273 -10.61 1.71 5.81
N PHE A 274 -10.23 1.02 4.74
CA PHE A 274 -9.14 0.03 4.75
C PHE A 274 -7.78 0.72 4.72
N GLU A 275 -6.83 0.22 5.52
CA GLU A 275 -5.41 0.61 5.48
C GLU A 275 -5.19 2.14 5.37
N GLY A 276 -5.78 2.90 6.30
CA GLY A 276 -5.55 4.34 6.41
C GLY A 276 -4.41 4.68 7.39
N PRO A 277 -3.96 5.95 7.43
CA PRO A 277 -2.88 6.39 8.32
C PRO A 277 -3.33 6.59 9.78
N ALA A 278 -4.59 6.95 10.01
CA ALA A 278 -5.09 7.36 11.33
C ALA A 278 -4.84 6.34 12.46
N PRO A 279 -4.96 5.01 12.25
CA PRO A 279 -4.57 4.06 13.27
C PRO A 279 -3.09 4.19 13.69
N LEU A 280 -2.15 4.40 12.77
CA LEU A 280 -0.74 4.64 13.15
C LEU A 280 -0.56 5.95 13.92
N GLU A 281 -1.33 6.99 13.62
CA GLU A 281 -1.34 8.24 14.40
C GLU A 281 -1.86 8.00 15.83
N ALA A 282 -2.82 7.08 15.99
CA ALA A 282 -3.32 6.67 17.30
C ALA A 282 -2.25 5.94 18.12
N LEU A 283 -1.54 4.98 17.50
CA LEU A 283 -0.40 4.29 18.14
C LEU A 283 0.70 5.28 18.54
N ALA A 284 1.00 6.24 17.66
CA ALA A 284 1.97 7.32 17.91
C ALA A 284 1.54 8.28 19.03
N SER A 285 0.25 8.30 19.37
CA SER A 285 -0.32 9.06 20.49
C SER A 285 -0.51 8.19 21.74
N GLY A 286 -0.09 6.92 21.69
CA GLY A 286 -0.22 5.96 22.78
C GLY A 286 -1.63 5.41 22.99
N ALA A 287 -2.55 5.60 22.05
CA ALA A 287 -3.86 4.96 22.10
C ALA A 287 -3.77 3.53 21.53
N VAL A 288 -4.52 2.59 22.11
CA VAL A 288 -4.59 1.21 21.61
C VAL A 288 -5.56 1.13 20.46
N PHE A 289 -5.15 0.53 19.33
CA PHE A 289 -6.04 0.33 18.19
C PHE A 289 -6.82 -0.98 18.29
N ILE A 290 -8.14 -0.91 18.23
CA ILE A 290 -9.03 -2.07 18.09
C ILE A 290 -9.29 -2.27 16.59
N ASN A 291 -8.68 -3.32 16.03
CA ASN A 291 -8.67 -3.63 14.61
C ASN A 291 -9.71 -4.73 14.31
N PRO A 292 -10.76 -4.47 13.53
CA PRO A 292 -11.72 -5.49 13.13
C PRO A 292 -11.07 -6.57 12.28
N ARG A 293 -11.19 -7.84 12.69
CA ARG A 293 -10.87 -9.02 11.88
C ARG A 293 -11.98 -9.27 10.86
N PHE A 294 -11.62 -9.77 9.69
CA PHE A 294 -12.56 -10.17 8.65
C PHE A 294 -12.52 -11.68 8.44
N GLU A 295 -13.63 -12.34 8.77
CA GLU A 295 -13.87 -13.75 8.47
C GLU A 295 -15.18 -13.90 7.67
N PRO A 296 -15.14 -14.30 6.38
CA PRO A 296 -13.93 -14.53 5.58
C PRO A 296 -13.19 -13.21 5.28
N SER A 297 -11.91 -13.32 4.92
CA SER A 297 -11.09 -12.18 4.50
C SER A 297 -11.71 -11.41 3.32
N LYS A 298 -11.57 -10.08 3.32
CA LYS A 298 -12.12 -9.21 2.28
C LYS A 298 -11.19 -9.13 1.08
N SER A 299 -11.73 -9.20 -0.13
CA SER A 299 -10.95 -9.06 -1.37
C SER A 299 -11.81 -8.51 -2.49
N ARG A 300 -11.21 -8.32 -3.66
CA ARG A 300 -11.95 -7.95 -4.88
C ARG A 300 -13.10 -8.91 -5.22
N ARG A 301 -13.07 -10.15 -4.71
CA ARG A 301 -14.06 -11.19 -5.00
C ARG A 301 -15.36 -11.03 -4.21
N ASN A 302 -15.30 -10.43 -3.03
CA ASN A 302 -16.45 -10.34 -2.12
C ASN A 302 -16.76 -8.92 -1.62
N THR A 303 -15.89 -7.93 -1.89
CA THR A 303 -16.03 -6.57 -1.37
C THR A 303 -16.15 -5.55 -2.50
N PRO A 304 -17.28 -4.81 -2.62
CA PRO A 304 -17.51 -3.85 -3.71
C PRO A 304 -16.39 -2.81 -3.89
N PHE A 305 -15.86 -2.24 -2.81
CA PHE A 305 -14.77 -1.25 -2.86
C PHE A 305 -13.47 -1.79 -3.48
N LEU A 306 -13.21 -3.10 -3.36
CA LEU A 306 -12.00 -3.74 -3.85
C LEU A 306 -12.17 -4.32 -5.27
N ARG A 307 -13.41 -4.36 -5.79
CA ARG A 307 -13.79 -5.08 -7.01
C ARG A 307 -12.89 -4.78 -8.21
N ASP A 308 -12.61 -3.50 -8.44
CA ASP A 308 -11.85 -3.06 -9.62
C ASP A 308 -10.36 -2.92 -9.34
N LYS A 309 -9.92 -3.07 -8.08
CA LYS A 309 -8.50 -2.91 -7.75
C LYS A 309 -7.65 -4.00 -8.42
N PRO A 310 -6.44 -3.66 -8.93
CA PRO A 310 -5.59 -4.55 -9.71
C PRO A 310 -4.81 -5.54 -8.83
N THR A 311 -5.48 -6.19 -7.87
CA THR A 311 -4.86 -7.12 -6.93
C THR A 311 -5.86 -8.15 -6.41
N LEU A 312 -5.41 -9.40 -6.28
CA LEU A 312 -6.09 -10.51 -5.62
C LEU A 312 -5.85 -10.55 -4.11
N ARG A 313 -5.10 -9.59 -3.55
CA ARG A 313 -4.80 -9.52 -2.11
C ARG A 313 -6.07 -9.61 -1.27
N GLU A 314 -5.96 -10.40 -0.20
CA GLU A 314 -6.99 -10.62 0.79
C GLU A 314 -6.64 -9.80 2.05
N PHE A 315 -7.63 -9.12 2.59
CA PHE A 315 -7.55 -8.33 3.81
C PHE A 315 -8.11 -9.17 4.94
N THR A 316 -7.23 -9.59 5.85
CA THR A 316 -7.55 -10.35 7.06
C THR A 316 -8.20 -9.48 8.15
N SER A 317 -7.99 -8.16 8.07
CA SER A 317 -8.52 -7.17 9.02
C SER A 317 -8.64 -5.80 8.35
N GLN A 318 -9.18 -4.80 9.07
CA GLN A 318 -9.28 -3.42 8.55
C GLN A 318 -7.90 -2.85 8.18
N SER A 319 -6.87 -3.19 8.95
CA SER A 319 -5.47 -2.87 8.66
C SER A 319 -4.56 -4.09 8.88
N PRO A 320 -4.35 -4.93 7.85
CA PRO A 320 -3.51 -6.13 7.93
C PRO A 320 -2.06 -5.83 8.34
N TYR A 321 -1.53 -4.66 7.98
CA TYR A 321 -0.21 -4.23 8.45
C TYR A 321 -0.15 -4.13 9.98
N LEU A 322 -1.18 -3.56 10.61
CA LEU A 322 -1.24 -3.35 12.05
C LEU A 322 -1.54 -4.63 12.82
N GLU A 323 -2.17 -5.61 12.18
CA GLU A 323 -2.33 -6.96 12.74
C GLU A 323 -0.97 -7.58 13.12
N ARG A 324 0.10 -7.31 12.35
CA ARG A 324 1.46 -7.78 12.63
C ARG A 324 2.11 -7.08 13.82
N ILE A 325 1.69 -5.87 14.17
CA ILE A 325 2.19 -5.18 15.37
C ILE A 325 1.65 -5.88 16.62
N GLY A 326 0.35 -6.19 16.62
CA GLY A 326 -0.30 -6.92 17.69
C GLY A 326 -0.28 -6.22 19.05
N PRO A 327 -0.65 -6.93 20.13
CA PRO A 327 -0.68 -6.38 21.48
C PRO A 327 0.71 -5.98 21.99
N PRO A 328 0.81 -4.96 22.86
CA PRO A 328 -0.29 -4.23 23.50
C PRO A 328 -0.89 -3.10 22.65
N HIS A 329 -0.27 -2.75 21.52
CA HIS A 329 -0.67 -1.58 20.71
C HIS A 329 -1.89 -1.82 19.83
N VAL A 330 -2.08 -3.06 19.35
CA VAL A 330 -3.16 -3.43 18.43
C VAL A 330 -3.82 -4.72 18.87
N TYR A 331 -5.14 -4.69 19.03
CA TYR A 331 -5.94 -5.89 19.24
C TYR A 331 -6.79 -6.17 18.01
N THR A 332 -6.53 -7.31 17.35
CA THR A 332 -7.29 -7.73 16.15
C THR A 332 -8.35 -8.78 16.51
N VAL A 333 -9.62 -8.40 16.47
CA VAL A 333 -10.75 -9.20 16.99
C VAL A 333 -11.92 -9.24 16.00
N ASP A 334 -12.63 -10.37 15.92
CA ASP A 334 -13.85 -10.50 15.13
C ASP A 334 -15.01 -9.78 15.84
N PHE A 335 -15.61 -8.80 15.16
CA PHE A 335 -16.68 -7.99 15.73
C PHE A 335 -18.03 -8.72 15.77
N ASN A 336 -18.15 -9.88 15.10
CA ASN A 336 -19.32 -10.74 15.25
C ASN A 336 -19.32 -11.49 16.58
N ASP A 337 -18.15 -11.68 17.20
CA ASP A 337 -18.00 -12.23 18.55
C ASP A 337 -18.00 -11.10 19.57
N ILE A 338 -19.20 -10.66 19.96
CA ILE A 338 -19.41 -9.54 20.89
C ILE A 338 -18.77 -9.82 22.26
N SER A 339 -18.75 -11.07 22.72
CA SER A 339 -18.13 -11.44 24.00
C SER A 339 -16.61 -11.33 23.95
N ALA A 340 -15.98 -11.79 22.87
CA ALA A 340 -14.55 -11.60 22.66
C ALA A 340 -14.20 -10.10 22.51
N LEU A 341 -15.01 -9.35 21.77
CA LEU A 341 -14.85 -7.90 21.62
C LEU A 341 -14.95 -7.17 22.96
N GLU A 342 -15.93 -7.49 23.79
CA GLU A 342 -16.06 -6.90 25.13
C GLU A 342 -14.82 -7.18 25.99
N SER A 343 -14.36 -8.43 26.02
CA SER A 343 -13.16 -8.82 26.77
C SER A 343 -11.92 -8.05 26.30
N VAL A 344 -11.76 -7.92 24.98
CA VAL A 344 -10.67 -7.16 24.36
C VAL A 344 -10.75 -5.67 24.71
N ILE A 345 -11.93 -5.04 24.63
CA ILE A 345 -12.11 -3.63 24.97
C ILE A 345 -11.74 -3.39 26.43
N ARG A 346 -12.26 -4.23 27.36
CA ARG A 346 -11.95 -4.12 28.79
C ARG A 346 -10.45 -4.22 29.06
N LYS A 347 -9.76 -5.14 28.39
CA LYS A 347 -8.31 -5.24 28.48
C LYS A 347 -7.61 -4.00 27.91
N ALA A 348 -7.98 -3.59 26.70
CA ALA A 348 -7.33 -2.51 25.96
C ALA A 348 -7.44 -1.14 26.64
N VAL A 349 -8.53 -0.85 27.35
CA VAL A 349 -8.67 0.44 28.07
C VAL A 349 -7.74 0.55 29.28
N GLU A 350 -7.30 -0.59 29.82
CA GLU A 350 -6.37 -0.67 30.96
C GLU A 350 -4.90 -0.64 30.52
N GLU A 351 -4.62 -0.95 29.25
CA GLU A 351 -3.28 -0.91 28.67
C GLU A 351 -2.70 0.51 28.71
N LYS A 352 -1.39 0.59 28.94
CA LYS A 352 -0.63 1.84 28.93
C LYS A 352 0.57 1.69 28.00
N PRO A 353 0.35 1.47 26.70
CA PRO A 353 1.44 1.25 25.78
C PRO A 353 2.28 2.53 25.66
N VAL A 354 3.59 2.35 25.54
CA VAL A 354 4.48 3.44 25.13
C VAL A 354 4.10 3.83 23.70
N PRO A 355 3.94 5.13 23.40
CA PRO A 355 3.70 5.60 22.04
C PRO A 355 4.69 4.98 21.06
N PHE A 356 4.18 4.44 19.95
CA PHE A 356 4.96 3.62 19.04
C PHE A 356 4.74 4.03 17.60
N ILE A 357 5.84 4.18 16.87
CA ILE A 357 5.89 4.42 15.43
C ILE A 357 6.94 3.45 14.88
N PRO A 358 6.57 2.49 14.02
CA PRO A 358 7.54 1.65 13.35
C PRO A 358 8.54 2.51 12.56
N GLU A 359 9.82 2.16 12.58
CA GLU A 359 10.86 2.96 11.92
C GLU A 359 10.54 3.26 10.44
N GLU A 360 9.89 2.36 9.70
CA GLU A 360 9.48 2.62 8.33
C GLU A 360 8.37 3.67 8.15
N PHE A 361 7.68 4.05 9.20
CA PHE A 361 6.76 5.18 9.20
C PHE A 361 7.33 6.40 9.94
N SER A 362 8.60 6.36 10.39
CA SER A 362 9.28 7.53 10.93
C SER A 362 9.71 8.47 9.79
N PRO A 363 9.83 9.79 10.02
CA PRO A 363 10.38 10.72 9.02
C PRO A 363 11.78 10.32 8.55
N HIS A 364 12.60 9.74 9.45
CA HIS A 364 13.95 9.28 9.14
C HIS A 364 13.92 8.04 8.24
N GLY A 365 13.17 7.01 8.62
CA GLY A 365 13.05 5.78 7.85
C GLY A 365 12.40 6.00 6.48
N MET A 366 11.44 6.92 6.38
CA MET A 366 10.90 7.34 5.08
C MET A 366 11.95 8.03 4.22
N LEU A 367 12.76 8.94 4.76
CA LEU A 367 13.81 9.63 3.99
C LEU A 367 14.83 8.63 3.40
N ILE A 368 15.27 7.65 4.21
CA ILE A 368 16.16 6.57 3.73
C ILE A 368 15.47 5.78 2.61
N ARG A 369 14.23 5.35 2.84
CA ARG A 369 13.48 4.54 1.86
C ARG A 369 13.26 5.29 0.55
N VAL A 370 12.84 6.56 0.60
CA VAL A 370 12.65 7.39 -0.60
C VAL A 370 13.96 7.54 -1.35
N ASN A 371 15.07 7.81 -0.67
CA ASN A 371 16.38 7.86 -1.30
C ASN A 371 16.66 6.56 -2.09
N MET A 372 16.45 5.41 -1.48
CA MET A 372 16.67 4.11 -2.14
C MET A 372 15.73 3.86 -3.33
N LEU A 373 14.45 4.23 -3.20
CA LEU A 373 13.47 4.10 -4.28
C LEU A 373 13.82 4.97 -5.49
N LEU A 374 14.35 6.17 -5.28
CA LEU A 374 14.76 7.07 -6.35
C LEU A 374 15.99 6.52 -7.11
N TYR A 375 16.98 5.99 -6.40
CA TYR A 375 18.21 5.45 -7.00
C TYR A 375 18.09 4.01 -7.51
N ARG A 376 16.98 3.32 -7.24
CA ARG A 376 16.74 1.97 -7.77
C ARG A 376 16.68 2.01 -9.30
N ASP A 377 17.70 1.42 -9.92
CA ASP A 377 17.79 1.30 -11.38
C ASP A 377 16.85 0.20 -11.89
N LEU A 378 15.88 0.62 -12.69
CA LEU A 378 14.93 -0.26 -13.39
C LEU A 378 15.07 -0.14 -14.92
N CYS A 379 16.10 0.58 -15.40
CA CYS A 379 16.41 0.77 -16.81
C CYS A 379 17.45 -0.24 -17.31
N SER A 380 18.34 -0.71 -16.43
CA SER A 380 19.28 -1.78 -16.75
C SER A 380 18.60 -3.16 -16.74
N SER A 381 19.14 -4.10 -17.51
CA SER A 381 18.68 -5.49 -17.55
C SER A 381 19.11 -6.31 -16.33
N VAL A 382 20.09 -5.81 -15.56
CA VAL A 382 20.62 -6.46 -14.36
C VAL A 382 20.39 -5.55 -13.16
N SER A 383 19.71 -6.06 -12.14
CA SER A 383 19.63 -5.38 -10.85
C SER A 383 20.92 -5.63 -10.07
N VAL A 384 21.54 -4.54 -9.60
CA VAL A 384 22.70 -4.59 -8.68
C VAL A 384 22.28 -4.41 -7.23
N TRP A 385 21.01 -4.06 -6.99
CA TRP A 385 20.49 -3.79 -5.65
C TRP A 385 19.07 -4.36 -5.44
N PRO A 386 18.83 -5.15 -4.38
CA PRO A 386 19.79 -5.55 -3.34
C PRO A 386 20.96 -6.38 -3.90
N PRO A 387 22.11 -6.46 -3.20
CA PRO A 387 23.26 -7.21 -3.68
C PRO A 387 22.91 -8.70 -3.87
N PRO A 388 23.29 -9.35 -4.99
CA PRO A 388 22.91 -10.74 -5.28
C PRO A 388 23.27 -11.77 -4.19
N ASN A 389 24.31 -11.50 -3.39
CA ASN A 389 24.71 -12.36 -2.27
C ASN A 389 23.76 -12.29 -1.06
N LYS A 390 22.71 -11.48 -1.12
CA LYS A 390 21.62 -11.42 -0.11
C LYS A 390 20.43 -12.32 -0.47
N LEU A 391 20.47 -12.96 -1.64
CA LEU A 391 19.47 -13.96 -2.00
C LEU A 391 19.52 -15.14 -1.04
N VAL A 392 18.37 -15.44 -0.44
CA VAL A 392 18.08 -16.68 0.28
C VAL A 392 16.99 -17.41 -0.52
N PRO A 393 17.33 -18.46 -1.29
CA PRO A 393 16.32 -19.21 -2.03
C PRO A 393 15.52 -20.10 -1.06
N VAL A 394 14.20 -20.08 -1.18
CA VAL A 394 13.28 -20.88 -0.36
C VAL A 394 12.38 -21.71 -1.28
N ILE A 395 12.17 -22.98 -0.93
CA ILE A 395 11.18 -23.84 -1.59
C ILE A 395 9.86 -23.69 -0.83
N SER A 396 8.79 -23.34 -1.55
CA SER A 396 7.49 -23.12 -0.91
C SER A 396 6.85 -24.41 -0.41
N SER A 397 5.89 -24.30 0.50
CA SER A 397 4.91 -25.38 0.67
C SER A 397 4.07 -25.53 -0.61
N PRO A 398 3.45 -26.70 -0.85
CA PRO A 398 2.54 -26.87 -1.98
C PRO A 398 1.42 -25.82 -1.98
N ASP A 399 1.13 -25.26 -3.16
CA ASP A 399 0.10 -24.24 -3.41
C ASP A 399 0.30 -22.90 -2.66
N GLU A 400 1.49 -22.67 -2.09
CA GLU A 400 1.81 -21.45 -1.34
C GLU A 400 2.45 -20.37 -2.25
N SER A 401 2.22 -19.09 -1.92
CA SER A 401 2.91 -17.97 -2.59
C SER A 401 4.30 -17.73 -2.00
N CYS A 402 5.21 -17.17 -2.79
CA CYS A 402 6.54 -16.80 -2.29
C CYS A 402 6.51 -15.74 -1.20
N GLU A 403 5.52 -14.83 -1.24
CA GLU A 403 5.27 -13.91 -0.12
C GLU A 403 5.11 -14.65 1.20
N LYS A 404 4.25 -15.68 1.24
CA LYS A 404 3.97 -16.44 2.47
C LYS A 404 5.12 -17.35 2.87
N SER A 405 5.78 -18.01 1.92
CA SER A 405 6.94 -18.86 2.23
C SER A 405 8.16 -18.07 2.74
N CYS A 406 8.39 -16.86 2.25
CA CYS A 406 9.41 -15.99 2.83
C CYS A 406 8.99 -15.49 4.22
N GLU A 407 7.73 -15.07 4.40
CA GLU A 407 7.21 -14.59 5.69
C GLU A 407 7.32 -15.68 6.79
N SER A 408 6.96 -16.93 6.48
CA SER A 408 7.00 -18.05 7.43
C SER A 408 8.42 -18.43 7.87
N THR A 409 9.44 -18.00 7.12
CA THR A 409 10.87 -18.20 7.44
C THR A 409 11.52 -16.95 8.05
N GLY A 410 10.74 -15.91 8.37
CA GLY A 410 11.25 -14.66 8.93
C GLY A 410 11.99 -13.78 7.91
N LEU A 411 11.66 -13.93 6.63
CA LEU A 411 12.25 -13.22 5.50
C LEU A 411 11.17 -12.43 4.73
N VAL A 412 11.59 -11.67 3.72
CA VAL A 412 10.68 -11.02 2.75
C VAL A 412 11.01 -11.48 1.33
N CYS A 413 9.99 -11.65 0.50
CA CYS A 413 10.21 -11.94 -0.93
C CYS A 413 10.80 -10.72 -1.63
N GLU A 414 11.88 -10.91 -2.39
CA GLU A 414 12.59 -9.86 -3.13
C GLU A 414 12.44 -10.11 -4.64
N PRO A 415 11.54 -9.39 -5.33
CA PRO A 415 11.24 -9.67 -6.73
C PRO A 415 12.41 -9.38 -7.67
N SER A 416 13.36 -8.52 -7.29
CA SER A 416 14.55 -8.28 -8.13
C SER A 416 15.49 -9.48 -8.24
N PHE A 417 15.33 -10.49 -7.37
CA PHE A 417 16.12 -11.72 -7.40
C PHE A 417 15.46 -12.86 -8.17
N PHE A 418 14.24 -12.68 -8.72
CA PHE A 418 13.63 -13.69 -9.57
C PHE A 418 14.52 -14.14 -10.74
N PRO A 419 15.23 -13.25 -11.47
CA PRO A 419 16.18 -13.67 -12.50
C PRO A 419 17.28 -14.62 -11.97
N LEU A 420 17.68 -14.48 -10.70
CA LEU A 420 18.72 -15.32 -10.09
C LEU A 420 18.19 -16.72 -9.78
N VAL A 421 17.02 -16.82 -9.14
CA VAL A 421 16.39 -18.12 -8.85
C VAL A 421 15.87 -18.82 -10.11
N ASN A 422 15.64 -18.06 -11.19
CA ASN A 422 15.26 -18.59 -12.49
C ASN A 422 16.46 -19.12 -13.30
N MET A 423 17.70 -19.11 -12.77
CA MET A 423 18.86 -19.71 -13.44
C MET A 423 18.87 -21.23 -13.29
N ALA A 424 19.22 -21.96 -14.35
CA ALA A 424 19.28 -23.43 -14.34
C ALA A 424 20.20 -24.00 -13.24
N ALA A 425 21.31 -23.32 -12.94
CA ALA A 425 22.23 -23.72 -11.87
C ALA A 425 21.58 -23.64 -10.47
N VAL A 426 20.77 -22.61 -10.21
CA VAL A 426 20.06 -22.46 -8.92
C VAL A 426 18.92 -23.47 -8.85
N MET A 427 18.19 -23.67 -9.94
CA MET A 427 17.12 -24.67 -10.00
C MET A 427 17.64 -26.10 -9.80
N SER A 428 18.80 -26.43 -10.36
CA SER A 428 19.41 -27.76 -10.18
C SER A 428 19.95 -27.95 -8.76
N SER A 429 20.66 -26.95 -8.21
CA SER A 429 21.27 -27.06 -6.87
C SER A 429 20.28 -26.95 -5.72
N VAL A 430 19.22 -26.14 -5.86
CA VAL A 430 18.23 -25.91 -4.79
C VAL A 430 17.02 -26.82 -4.95
N ALA A 431 16.41 -26.86 -6.14
CA ALA A 431 15.19 -27.64 -6.37
C ALA A 431 15.46 -29.08 -6.83
N GLY A 432 16.73 -29.49 -6.98
CA GLY A 432 17.10 -30.86 -7.35
C GLY A 432 16.73 -31.25 -8.78
N CYS A 433 16.46 -30.28 -9.65
CA CYS A 433 16.03 -30.53 -11.03
C CYS A 433 17.19 -30.96 -11.93
N SER A 434 16.99 -31.99 -12.75
CA SER A 434 17.94 -32.33 -13.81
C SER A 434 17.84 -31.32 -14.96
N PRO A 435 18.93 -30.84 -15.57
CA PRO A 435 18.86 -29.86 -16.67
C PRO A 435 17.99 -30.29 -17.86
N ALA A 436 17.84 -31.59 -18.10
CA ALA A 436 16.99 -32.14 -19.15
C ALA A 436 15.48 -32.10 -18.85
N GLU A 437 15.10 -31.93 -17.58
CA GLU A 437 13.71 -31.88 -17.10
C GLU A 437 13.17 -30.45 -17.02
N VAL A 438 14.03 -29.45 -17.28
CA VAL A 438 13.65 -28.05 -17.07
C VAL A 438 12.83 -27.51 -18.22
N GLY A 439 11.57 -27.18 -17.94
CA GLY A 439 10.62 -26.59 -18.89
C GLY A 439 10.59 -25.07 -18.87
N ASN A 440 9.74 -24.49 -19.72
CA ASN A 440 9.40 -23.06 -19.71
C ASN A 440 7.91 -22.90 -19.41
N SER A 441 7.57 -21.90 -18.61
CA SER A 441 6.20 -21.53 -18.25
C SER A 441 6.02 -20.02 -18.34
N THR A 442 4.81 -19.59 -18.69
CA THR A 442 4.39 -18.18 -18.61
C THR A 442 3.44 -17.91 -17.45
N GLU A 443 3.24 -18.91 -16.58
CA GLU A 443 2.36 -18.80 -15.43
C GLU A 443 2.92 -17.81 -14.41
N PRO A 444 2.07 -16.97 -13.78
CA PRO A 444 2.52 -15.94 -12.83
C PRO A 444 3.20 -16.50 -11.57
N TYR A 445 2.99 -17.78 -11.25
CA TYR A 445 3.63 -18.46 -10.13
C TYR A 445 4.96 -19.15 -10.50
N ALA A 446 5.46 -19.05 -11.73
CA ALA A 446 6.81 -19.50 -12.06
C ALA A 446 7.90 -18.59 -11.46
N PRO A 447 9.08 -19.14 -11.08
CA PRO A 447 9.53 -20.52 -11.28
C PRO A 447 8.95 -21.52 -10.26
N PHE A 448 8.61 -22.72 -10.72
CA PHE A 448 8.02 -23.83 -9.93
C PHE A 448 8.34 -25.18 -10.58
N ASN A 449 8.25 -26.30 -9.86
CA ASN A 449 8.41 -27.69 -10.37
C ASN A 449 9.30 -27.84 -11.63
N CYS A 450 10.58 -27.46 -11.51
CA CYS A 450 11.54 -27.52 -12.61
C CYS A 450 11.10 -26.78 -13.89
N SER A 451 10.43 -25.64 -13.76
CA SER A 451 9.98 -24.80 -14.87
C SER A 451 10.47 -23.37 -14.69
N HIS A 452 11.15 -22.86 -15.71
CA HIS A 452 11.54 -21.46 -15.78
C HIS A 452 10.34 -20.55 -16.06
N GLN A 453 10.41 -19.33 -15.57
CA GLN A 453 9.57 -18.24 -16.06
C GLN A 453 10.15 -17.72 -17.38
N ALA A 454 9.37 -17.82 -18.46
CA ALA A 454 9.74 -17.36 -19.80
C ALA A 454 9.57 -15.84 -19.99
N SER A 455 8.75 -15.19 -19.16
CA SER A 455 8.49 -13.74 -19.23
C SER A 455 8.91 -13.05 -17.94
N SER A 456 9.92 -12.17 -18.02
CA SER A 456 10.40 -11.41 -16.85
C SER A 456 9.34 -10.49 -16.24
N LEU A 457 8.31 -10.10 -16.99
CA LEU A 457 7.19 -9.31 -16.49
C LEU A 457 6.16 -10.15 -15.71
N MET A 458 6.24 -11.48 -15.77
CA MET A 458 5.29 -12.40 -15.13
C MET A 458 5.77 -12.91 -13.76
N PHE A 459 7.00 -12.59 -13.35
CA PHE A 459 7.45 -12.89 -11.99
C PHE A 459 6.53 -12.26 -10.93
N SER A 460 6.16 -13.04 -9.91
CA SER A 460 5.36 -12.55 -8.78
C SER A 460 5.68 -13.26 -7.47
N CYS A 461 5.89 -12.48 -6.42
CA CYS A 461 5.92 -12.91 -5.03
C CYS A 461 4.52 -13.30 -4.53
N ALA A 462 3.50 -12.51 -4.85
CA ALA A 462 2.17 -12.62 -4.24
C ALA A 462 1.28 -13.71 -4.85
N THR A 463 1.48 -14.09 -6.12
CA THR A 463 0.63 -15.08 -6.78
C THR A 463 0.73 -16.45 -6.11
N ARG A 464 -0.43 -17.01 -5.77
CA ARG A 464 -0.59 -18.40 -5.30
C ARG A 464 -0.86 -19.33 -6.49
N PRO A 465 -0.26 -20.53 -6.53
CA PRO A 465 -0.70 -21.57 -7.44
C PRO A 465 -2.17 -21.96 -7.21
N PRO A 466 -2.84 -22.59 -8.19
CA PRO A 466 -4.21 -23.06 -8.01
C PRO A 466 -4.33 -24.03 -6.83
N PRO A 467 -5.34 -23.89 -5.95
CA PRO A 467 -5.52 -24.81 -4.82
C PRO A 467 -5.66 -26.27 -5.29
N GLY A 468 -4.92 -27.19 -4.68
CA GLY A 468 -4.91 -28.60 -5.03
C GLY A 468 -4.00 -28.96 -6.21
N SER A 469 -3.21 -28.01 -6.73
CA SER A 469 -2.27 -28.27 -7.82
C SER A 469 -1.01 -29.01 -7.36
N GLY A 470 -0.69 -28.94 -6.06
CA GLY A 470 0.54 -29.50 -5.50
C GLY A 470 1.80 -28.76 -5.98
N VAL A 471 1.66 -27.58 -6.57
CA VAL A 471 2.77 -26.83 -7.16
C VAL A 471 3.65 -26.25 -6.06
N VAL A 472 4.96 -26.46 -6.20
CA VAL A 472 5.98 -25.96 -5.29
C VAL A 472 6.84 -24.93 -6.02
N ARG A 473 6.87 -23.72 -5.49
CA ARG A 473 7.56 -22.56 -6.05
C ARG A 473 8.99 -22.46 -5.55
N LEU A 474 9.88 -21.94 -6.39
CA LEU A 474 11.22 -21.52 -5.98
C LEU A 474 11.22 -20.01 -5.74
N CYS A 475 11.37 -19.61 -4.48
CA CYS A 475 11.09 -18.28 -4.01
C CYS A 475 12.36 -17.49 -3.69
N PRO A 476 12.51 -16.27 -4.23
CA PRO A 476 13.64 -15.41 -3.89
C PRO A 476 13.35 -14.62 -2.62
N CYS A 477 13.94 -15.01 -1.49
CA CYS A 477 13.80 -14.28 -0.24
C CYS A 477 15.06 -13.48 0.10
N ARG A 478 14.93 -12.53 1.04
CA ARG A 478 16.05 -11.84 1.68
C ARG A 478 15.70 -11.49 3.13
N ASP A 479 16.72 -11.17 3.91
CA ASP A 479 16.53 -10.56 5.23
C ASP A 479 16.10 -9.09 5.11
N TYR A 480 15.66 -8.53 6.23
CA TYR A 480 15.26 -7.13 6.36
C TYR A 480 15.68 -6.57 7.73
N MET A 481 15.79 -5.24 7.80
CA MET A 481 16.01 -4.56 9.07
C MET A 481 14.71 -4.56 9.89
N PRO A 482 14.73 -4.88 11.19
CA PRO A 482 13.52 -4.81 12.04
C PRO A 482 12.83 -3.45 11.90
N GLU A 483 11.50 -3.45 11.82
CA GLU A 483 10.65 -2.27 11.60
C GLU A 483 10.93 -1.49 10.28
N GLN A 484 11.73 -2.06 9.37
CA GLN A 484 12.03 -1.48 8.07
C GLN A 484 12.24 -2.55 7.01
N ILE A 485 11.13 -2.96 6.38
CA ILE A 485 11.13 -4.09 5.44
C ILE A 485 11.81 -3.77 4.10
N SER A 486 11.94 -2.48 3.78
CA SER A 486 12.38 -1.98 2.47
C SER A 486 13.82 -2.34 2.11
N PHE A 487 14.66 -2.66 3.10
CA PHE A 487 16.06 -2.98 2.85
C PHE A 487 16.61 -4.03 3.82
N CYS A 488 17.62 -4.75 3.35
CA CYS A 488 18.28 -5.79 4.12
C CYS A 488 19.24 -5.21 5.17
N LYS A 489 19.59 -6.00 6.19
CA LYS A 489 20.42 -5.55 7.33
C LYS A 489 21.78 -5.00 6.93
N THR A 490 22.27 -5.41 5.76
CA THR A 490 23.61 -5.07 5.22
C THR A 490 23.53 -4.53 3.79
N CYS A 491 22.40 -3.89 3.45
CA CYS A 491 22.16 -3.28 2.14
C CYS A 491 22.42 -1.78 2.10
N VAL A 492 22.54 -1.16 3.28
CA VAL A 492 22.72 0.28 3.49
C VAL A 492 23.93 0.44 4.40
N SER A 493 25.13 0.31 3.82
CA SER A 493 26.41 0.44 4.52
C SER A 493 27.32 1.41 3.79
#